data_AF-A0A2S8FCV6-F1
#
_entry.id   AF-A0A2S8FCV6-F1
#
_cell.length_a   1.000
_cell.length_b   1.000
_cell.length_c   1.000
_cell.angle_alpha   90.00
_cell.angle_beta   90.00
_cell.angle_gamma   90.00
#
_symmetry.space_group_name_H-M   'P 1'
#
loop_
_entity.id
_entity.type
_entity.pdbx_description
1 polymer ?
#
loop_
_entity_poly.entity_id
_entity_poly.type
_entity_poly.pdbx_seq_one_letter_code
_entity_poly.pdbx_strand_id
1 'polypeptide(L)'
;MPSGIEKTFQLFARTDNHAVVPVLVDALDSPYSDIRESALSSLLHQRHVVAQRAIVQRWRQFTPVQKSWIELSGISLEIALRELIHSTDPSEFSLGLEILGQVYEYELIPSLVMIVRDSNHIYRDSAGNTLINLAANLRKELRNSDEKLGSTEAVRGRAIESLGDCIRHYEQHESLPILESFLVLVTRENQLLREAWNNSKHPAHGSILRLLRHSTRPELIDLVLGTLTEMHPSLPVLNIVGLRHDPAFMSELTTRLQGTLSDDTRRNLAKLSKVAWAEEHCKVLDKLNGLQQAAAVHMAMATSIGADRLYDLLVLMAKSGHSSGRLAALEELASYVDSQTNEMILEAVSDPNSAVRAEALRQLRPRGIPGAIKLLLQHLDSPQLIVQDTVRRALAEFNFPRFLAAFDRMSPEAQKNTGRLVRGIDVNTHRLLAAELTSEASSRRLRALKMIEVMENHLDMEAELIKALRHEDYFLRAEAAKLLSRCHSSAVVAALKEAMLDRNVRVRENAEESLRTIAGTKSKIPSIDPSPAAH
;
A
#
# COMPACT_ATOMS: atom_id res chain seq x y z
N MET A 1 -53.45 8.94 -20.97
CA MET A 1 -54.24 7.69 -21.05
C MET A 1 -53.42 6.73 -21.89
N PRO A 2 -52.92 5.60 -21.35
CA PRO A 2 -52.20 4.65 -22.18
C PRO A 2 -53.10 4.21 -23.33
N SER A 3 -52.57 4.21 -24.55
CA SER A 3 -53.32 3.84 -25.76
C SER A 3 -53.88 2.41 -25.59
N GLY A 4 -54.97 2.06 -26.30
CA GLY A 4 -55.51 0.69 -26.25
C GLY A 4 -54.43 -0.37 -26.54
N ILE A 5 -53.48 -0.02 -27.41
CA ILE A 5 -52.32 -0.82 -27.80
C ILE A 5 -51.38 -1.07 -26.61
N GLU A 6 -51.06 -0.03 -25.82
CA GLU A 6 -50.19 -0.15 -24.66
C GLU A 6 -50.77 -1.10 -23.59
N LYS A 7 -52.08 -1.01 -23.34
CA LYS A 7 -52.78 -1.95 -22.45
C LYS A 7 -52.74 -3.38 -22.97
N THR A 8 -52.84 -3.58 -24.30
CA THR A 8 -52.73 -4.90 -24.93
C THR A 8 -51.35 -5.51 -24.70
N PHE A 9 -50.26 -4.77 -24.92
CA PHE A 9 -48.91 -5.28 -24.67
C PHE A 9 -48.61 -5.54 -23.20
N GLN A 10 -49.15 -4.72 -22.29
CA GLN A 10 -49.07 -4.99 -20.85
C GLN A 10 -49.80 -6.28 -20.45
N LEU A 11 -50.95 -6.57 -21.06
CA LEU A 11 -51.65 -7.84 -20.87
C LEU A 11 -50.84 -9.02 -21.43
N PHE A 12 -50.28 -8.85 -22.64
CA PHE A 12 -49.44 -9.85 -23.29
C PHE A 12 -48.16 -10.17 -22.51
N ALA A 13 -47.57 -9.19 -21.82
CA ALA A 13 -46.41 -9.43 -20.96
C ALA A 13 -46.75 -10.23 -19.69
N ARG A 14 -48.01 -10.17 -19.21
CA ARG A 14 -48.46 -10.76 -17.94
C ARG A 14 -49.18 -12.09 -18.07
N THR A 15 -49.60 -12.47 -19.27
CA THR A 15 -50.38 -13.68 -19.50
C THR A 15 -49.48 -14.91 -19.62
N ASP A 16 -49.87 -16.02 -19.00
CA ASP A 16 -49.21 -17.32 -19.18
C ASP A 16 -49.63 -18.03 -20.49
N ASN A 17 -50.51 -17.42 -21.29
CA ASN A 17 -50.97 -18.01 -22.54
C ASN A 17 -49.94 -17.78 -23.67
N HIS A 18 -49.18 -18.82 -23.99
CA HIS A 18 -48.17 -18.79 -25.05
C HIS A 18 -48.73 -18.62 -26.48
N ALA A 19 -50.05 -18.69 -26.70
CA ALA A 19 -50.65 -18.36 -28.00
C ALA A 19 -50.43 -16.89 -28.41
N VAL A 20 -50.04 -16.04 -27.46
CA VAL A 20 -49.67 -14.64 -27.69
C VAL A 20 -48.28 -14.51 -28.33
N VAL A 21 -47.39 -15.51 -28.18
CA VAL A 21 -46.00 -15.43 -28.64
C VAL A 21 -45.90 -15.23 -30.17
N PRO A 22 -46.61 -15.98 -31.03
CA PRO A 22 -46.58 -15.73 -32.48
C PRO A 22 -47.02 -14.30 -32.85
N VAL A 23 -48.07 -13.78 -32.21
CA VAL A 23 -48.57 -12.42 -32.44
C VAL A 23 -47.52 -11.36 -32.08
N LEU A 24 -46.83 -11.57 -30.96
CA LEU A 24 -45.73 -10.70 -30.54
C LEU A 24 -44.51 -10.80 -31.47
N VAL A 25 -44.21 -11.99 -31.99
CA VAL A 25 -43.12 -12.20 -32.96
C VAL A 25 -43.43 -11.45 -34.26
N ASP A 26 -44.64 -11.55 -34.79
CA ASP A 26 -45.06 -10.80 -35.98
C ASP A 26 -45.02 -9.28 -35.73
N ALA A 27 -45.35 -8.84 -34.51
CA ALA A 27 -45.30 -7.43 -34.13
C ALA A 27 -43.87 -6.85 -34.09
N LEU A 28 -42.82 -7.67 -34.00
CA LEU A 28 -41.43 -7.22 -34.12
C LEU A 28 -41.10 -6.67 -35.51
N ASP A 29 -41.83 -7.08 -36.55
CA ASP A 29 -41.64 -6.62 -37.93
C ASP A 29 -42.55 -5.43 -38.29
N SER A 30 -43.26 -4.87 -37.30
CA SER A 30 -44.15 -3.72 -37.50
C SER A 30 -43.39 -2.50 -38.04
N PRO A 31 -43.97 -1.71 -38.95
CA PRO A 31 -43.36 -0.46 -39.41
C PRO A 31 -43.24 0.59 -38.30
N TYR A 32 -44.07 0.50 -37.25
CA TYR A 32 -44.11 1.44 -36.13
C TYR A 32 -43.15 1.06 -35.00
N SER A 33 -42.25 1.97 -34.60
CA SER A 33 -41.25 1.76 -33.54
C SER A 33 -41.88 1.36 -32.21
N ASP A 34 -42.95 2.06 -31.80
CA ASP A 34 -43.57 1.87 -30.50
C ASP A 34 -44.18 0.47 -30.35
N ILE A 35 -44.67 -0.09 -31.46
CA ILE A 35 -45.18 -1.46 -31.52
C ILE A 35 -44.03 -2.46 -31.42
N ARG A 36 -42.91 -2.24 -32.13
CA ARG A 36 -41.73 -3.12 -32.03
C ARG A 36 -41.13 -3.13 -30.63
N GLU A 37 -41.01 -1.96 -30.00
CA GLU A 37 -40.48 -1.82 -28.64
C GLU A 37 -41.39 -2.46 -27.60
N SER A 38 -42.71 -2.24 -27.71
CA SER A 38 -43.69 -2.89 -26.84
C SER A 38 -43.71 -4.41 -27.02
N ALA A 39 -43.61 -4.88 -28.26
CA ALA A 39 -43.52 -6.30 -28.59
C ALA A 39 -42.26 -6.95 -28.02
N LEU A 40 -41.10 -6.33 -28.19
CA LEU A 40 -39.84 -6.79 -27.61
C LEU A 40 -39.93 -6.83 -26.09
N SER A 41 -40.40 -5.77 -25.45
CA SER A 41 -40.58 -5.72 -23.99
C SER A 41 -41.51 -6.85 -23.52
N SER A 42 -42.64 -7.09 -24.19
CA SER A 42 -43.54 -8.19 -23.83
C SER A 42 -42.91 -9.57 -24.05
N LEU A 43 -42.15 -9.76 -25.13
CA LEU A 43 -41.44 -11.03 -25.40
C LEU A 43 -40.37 -11.34 -24.37
N LEU A 44 -39.67 -10.33 -23.84
CA LEU A 44 -38.65 -10.53 -22.79
C LEU A 44 -39.24 -11.09 -21.49
N HIS A 45 -40.53 -10.86 -21.23
CA HIS A 45 -41.24 -11.46 -20.11
C HIS A 45 -41.73 -12.89 -20.41
N GLN A 46 -41.85 -13.26 -21.69
CA GLN A 46 -42.32 -14.56 -22.16
C GLN A 46 -41.14 -15.52 -22.34
N ARG A 47 -40.89 -16.37 -21.34
CA ARG A 47 -39.81 -17.38 -21.34
C ARG A 47 -40.13 -18.58 -22.25
N HIS A 48 -40.26 -18.34 -23.56
CA HIS A 48 -40.67 -19.34 -24.54
C HIS A 48 -39.64 -19.51 -25.66
N VAL A 49 -39.42 -20.74 -26.12
CA VAL A 49 -38.41 -21.07 -27.15
C VAL A 49 -38.61 -20.30 -28.45
N VAL A 50 -39.86 -20.13 -28.88
CA VAL A 50 -40.20 -19.37 -30.09
C VAL A 50 -39.83 -17.88 -29.95
N ALA A 51 -39.97 -17.31 -28.76
CA ALA A 51 -39.54 -15.94 -28.49
C ALA A 51 -38.01 -15.82 -28.58
N GLN A 52 -37.27 -16.76 -27.98
CA GLN A 52 -35.80 -16.80 -28.06
C GLN A 52 -35.32 -16.83 -29.52
N ARG A 53 -35.87 -17.73 -30.34
CA ARG A 53 -35.51 -17.84 -31.77
C ARG A 53 -35.79 -16.54 -32.53
N ALA A 54 -36.96 -15.94 -32.31
CA ALA A 54 -37.34 -14.70 -32.98
C ALA A 54 -36.42 -13.52 -32.63
N ILE A 55 -35.99 -13.44 -31.36
CA ILE A 55 -35.03 -12.44 -30.88
C ILE A 55 -33.66 -12.68 -31.54
N VAL A 56 -33.15 -13.90 -31.48
CA VAL A 56 -31.83 -14.27 -32.00
C VAL A 56 -31.73 -14.03 -33.51
N GLN A 57 -32.75 -14.41 -34.29
CA GLN A 57 -32.78 -14.20 -35.76
C GLN A 57 -32.79 -12.72 -36.16
N ARG A 58 -33.37 -11.85 -35.32
CA ARG A 58 -33.45 -10.39 -35.57
C ARG A 58 -32.33 -9.61 -34.89
N TRP A 59 -31.34 -10.28 -34.30
CA TRP A 59 -30.30 -9.63 -33.49
C TRP A 59 -29.58 -8.47 -34.20
N ARG A 60 -29.25 -8.64 -35.49
CA ARG A 60 -28.57 -7.61 -36.30
C ARG A 60 -29.46 -6.41 -36.62
N GLN A 61 -30.78 -6.53 -36.49
CA GLN A 61 -31.75 -5.47 -36.76
C GLN A 61 -32.03 -4.61 -35.51
N PHE A 62 -31.71 -5.11 -34.31
CA PHE A 62 -31.94 -4.37 -33.08
C PHE A 62 -30.97 -3.21 -32.89
N THR A 63 -31.50 -2.10 -32.37
CA THR A 63 -30.72 -0.94 -31.95
C THR A 63 -29.89 -1.25 -30.69
N PRO A 64 -28.83 -0.48 -30.39
CA PRO A 64 -28.05 -0.66 -29.16
C PRO A 64 -28.91 -0.63 -27.88
N VAL A 65 -29.92 0.26 -27.83
CA VAL A 65 -30.85 0.36 -26.68
C VAL A 65 -31.66 -0.92 -26.50
N GLN A 66 -32.17 -1.50 -27.58
CA GLN A 66 -32.92 -2.75 -27.55
C GLN A 66 -32.05 -3.94 -27.14
N LYS A 67 -30.78 -3.98 -27.58
CA LYS A 67 -29.82 -4.99 -27.13
C LYS A 67 -29.56 -4.89 -25.63
N SER A 68 -29.40 -3.69 -25.09
CA SER A 68 -29.28 -3.50 -23.63
C SER A 68 -30.53 -3.94 -22.86
N TRP A 69 -31.74 -3.78 -23.43
CA TRP A 69 -32.95 -4.33 -22.79
C TRP A 69 -32.92 -5.86 -22.72
N ILE A 70 -32.47 -6.53 -23.79
CA ILE A 70 -32.33 -7.98 -23.82
C ILE A 70 -31.32 -8.42 -22.76
N GLU A 71 -30.14 -7.78 -22.71
CA GLU A 71 -29.09 -8.07 -21.72
C GLU A 71 -29.59 -7.91 -20.27
N LEU A 72 -30.30 -6.81 -19.96
CA LEU A 72 -30.80 -6.52 -18.61
C LEU A 72 -32.01 -7.37 -18.21
N SER A 73 -32.74 -7.92 -19.16
CA SER A 73 -33.96 -8.69 -18.88
C SER A 73 -33.68 -10.03 -18.17
N GLY A 74 -32.47 -10.58 -18.35
CA GLY A 74 -32.13 -11.92 -17.85
C GLY A 74 -32.94 -13.05 -18.49
N ILE A 75 -33.52 -12.82 -19.68
CA ILE A 75 -34.08 -13.91 -20.49
C ILE A 75 -32.98 -14.89 -20.86
N SER A 76 -33.23 -16.19 -20.72
CA SER A 76 -32.32 -17.20 -21.25
C SER A 76 -32.56 -17.34 -22.75
N LEU A 77 -31.50 -17.22 -23.54
CA LEU A 77 -31.45 -17.49 -24.98
C LEU A 77 -30.77 -18.83 -25.30
N GLU A 78 -30.56 -19.67 -24.29
CA GLU A 78 -29.75 -20.90 -24.37
C GLU A 78 -30.17 -21.80 -25.54
N ILE A 79 -31.47 -22.09 -25.68
CA ILE A 79 -31.95 -23.08 -26.66
C ILE A 79 -31.73 -22.55 -28.09
N ALA A 80 -32.11 -21.30 -28.35
CA ALA A 80 -31.94 -20.70 -29.67
C ALA A 80 -30.46 -20.53 -30.05
N LEU A 81 -29.61 -20.14 -29.09
CA LEU A 81 -28.17 -20.01 -29.33
C LEU A 81 -27.49 -21.36 -29.49
N ARG A 82 -27.94 -22.40 -28.78
CA ARG A 82 -27.47 -23.78 -28.98
C ARG A 82 -27.73 -24.26 -30.40
N GLU A 83 -28.90 -23.96 -30.96
CA GLU A 83 -29.24 -24.30 -32.34
C GLU A 83 -28.33 -23.59 -33.34
N LEU A 84 -28.07 -22.29 -33.15
CA LEU A 84 -27.16 -21.53 -34.02
C LEU A 84 -25.73 -22.07 -34.02
N ILE A 85 -25.16 -22.38 -32.85
CA ILE A 85 -23.78 -22.86 -32.75
C ILE A 85 -23.60 -24.31 -33.24
N HIS A 86 -24.69 -25.04 -33.49
CA HIS A 86 -24.65 -26.36 -34.14
C HIS A 86 -25.12 -26.30 -35.61
N SER A 87 -25.45 -25.11 -36.12
CA SER A 87 -25.89 -24.97 -37.51
C SER A 87 -24.74 -25.25 -38.48
N THR A 88 -25.10 -25.84 -39.62
CA THR A 88 -24.16 -26.02 -40.74
C THR A 88 -24.04 -24.76 -41.60
N ASP A 89 -24.93 -23.78 -41.42
CA ASP A 89 -24.86 -22.48 -42.11
C ASP A 89 -23.81 -21.57 -41.42
N PRO A 90 -22.77 -21.13 -42.16
CA PRO A 90 -21.80 -20.15 -41.67
C PRO A 90 -22.41 -18.88 -41.09
N SER A 91 -23.49 -18.37 -41.70
CA SER A 91 -24.12 -17.13 -41.28
C SER A 91 -24.77 -17.28 -39.91
N GLU A 92 -25.52 -18.36 -39.72
CA GLU A 92 -26.16 -18.70 -38.44
C GLU A 92 -25.14 -18.97 -37.33
N PHE A 93 -24.08 -19.72 -37.63
CA PHE A 93 -23.02 -19.97 -36.66
C PHE A 93 -22.33 -18.67 -36.22
N SER A 94 -21.98 -17.80 -37.18
CA SER A 94 -21.36 -16.50 -36.89
C SER A 94 -22.26 -15.62 -36.03
N LEU A 95 -23.57 -15.64 -36.27
CA LEU A 95 -24.57 -14.91 -35.51
C LEU A 95 -24.65 -15.44 -34.07
N GLY A 96 -24.60 -16.76 -33.88
CA GLY A 96 -24.58 -17.38 -32.56
C GLY A 96 -23.39 -16.91 -31.71
N LEU A 97 -22.19 -16.89 -32.29
CA LEU A 97 -20.99 -16.39 -31.60
C LEU A 97 -21.03 -14.87 -31.35
N GLU A 98 -21.57 -14.09 -32.30
CA GLU A 98 -21.76 -12.64 -32.17
C GLU A 98 -22.65 -12.32 -30.96
N ILE A 99 -23.77 -13.04 -30.81
CA ILE A 99 -24.69 -12.86 -29.68
C ILE A 99 -24.02 -13.30 -28.39
N LEU A 100 -23.31 -14.43 -28.36
CA LEU A 100 -22.59 -14.90 -27.16
C LEU A 100 -21.48 -13.96 -26.69
N GLY A 101 -21.02 -13.05 -27.55
CA GLY A 101 -20.12 -11.97 -27.18
C GLY A 101 -20.78 -10.83 -26.39
N GLN A 102 -22.11 -10.73 -26.39
CA GLN A 102 -22.88 -9.66 -25.74
C GLN A 102 -23.83 -10.21 -24.66
N VAL A 103 -24.50 -11.32 -24.94
CA VAL A 103 -25.40 -12.03 -24.02
C VAL A 103 -24.70 -13.30 -23.55
N TYR A 104 -24.33 -13.33 -22.27
CA TYR A 104 -23.50 -14.41 -21.72
C TYR A 104 -24.34 -15.62 -21.26
N GLU A 105 -24.60 -16.55 -22.18
CA GLU A 105 -25.21 -17.85 -21.88
C GLU A 105 -24.15 -18.89 -21.49
N TYR A 106 -23.81 -18.93 -20.21
CA TYR A 106 -22.74 -19.80 -19.68
C TYR A 106 -23.03 -21.30 -19.82
N GLU A 107 -24.29 -21.72 -19.92
CA GLU A 107 -24.68 -23.14 -20.14
C GLU A 107 -24.18 -23.69 -21.48
N LEU A 108 -23.78 -22.81 -22.42
CA LEU A 108 -23.25 -23.20 -23.73
C LEU A 108 -21.75 -23.45 -23.73
N ILE A 109 -21.05 -23.23 -22.61
CA ILE A 109 -19.62 -23.52 -22.48
C ILE A 109 -19.28 -24.96 -22.94
N PRO A 110 -19.96 -26.03 -22.48
CA PRO A 110 -19.65 -27.40 -22.93
C PRO A 110 -19.82 -27.60 -24.45
N SER A 111 -20.77 -26.92 -25.08
CA SER A 111 -20.98 -27.01 -26.53
C SER A 111 -19.81 -26.37 -27.28
N LEU A 112 -19.36 -25.18 -26.84
CA LEU A 112 -18.19 -24.52 -27.40
C LEU A 112 -16.90 -25.33 -27.17
N VAL A 113 -16.75 -25.98 -26.01
CA VAL A 113 -15.61 -26.87 -25.74
C VAL A 113 -15.52 -27.99 -26.77
N MET A 114 -16.64 -28.63 -27.10
CA MET A 114 -16.66 -29.71 -28.11
C MET A 114 -16.27 -29.21 -29.50
N ILE A 115 -16.74 -28.02 -29.89
CA ILE A 115 -16.37 -27.37 -31.16
C ILE A 115 -14.86 -27.05 -31.20
N VAL A 116 -14.32 -26.51 -30.10
CA VAL A 116 -12.91 -26.09 -30.01
C VAL A 116 -11.96 -27.29 -29.91
N ARG A 117 -12.44 -28.40 -29.36
CA ARG A 117 -11.70 -29.68 -29.25
C ARG A 117 -11.46 -30.29 -30.62
N ASP A 118 -12.41 -30.19 -31.55
CA ASP A 118 -12.25 -30.67 -32.91
C ASP A 118 -11.23 -29.79 -33.66
N SER A 119 -10.05 -30.37 -33.92
CA SER A 119 -8.94 -29.67 -34.57
C SER A 119 -9.21 -29.30 -36.02
N ASN A 120 -10.17 -29.96 -36.68
CA ASN A 120 -10.53 -29.71 -38.07
C ASN A 120 -11.76 -28.80 -38.24
N HIS A 121 -12.35 -28.34 -37.13
CA HIS A 121 -13.56 -27.52 -37.21
C HIS A 121 -13.23 -26.11 -37.74
N ILE A 122 -13.96 -25.68 -38.78
CA ILE A 122 -13.71 -24.41 -39.49
C ILE A 122 -13.77 -23.20 -38.55
N TYR A 123 -14.63 -23.25 -37.53
CA TYR A 123 -14.83 -22.15 -36.58
C TYR A 123 -14.11 -22.31 -35.24
N ARG A 124 -13.13 -23.21 -35.17
CA ARG A 124 -12.39 -23.53 -33.94
C ARG A 124 -11.86 -22.28 -33.23
N ASP A 125 -11.24 -21.36 -33.97
CA ASP A 125 -10.63 -20.16 -33.40
C ASP A 125 -11.68 -19.16 -32.89
N SER A 126 -12.74 -18.91 -33.68
CA SER A 126 -13.83 -18.02 -33.29
C SER A 126 -14.55 -18.54 -32.05
N ALA A 127 -14.87 -19.84 -32.00
CA ALA A 127 -15.47 -20.47 -30.84
C ALA A 127 -14.53 -20.43 -29.62
N GLY A 128 -13.22 -20.58 -29.83
CA GLY A 128 -12.20 -20.47 -28.78
C GLY A 128 -12.18 -19.10 -28.13
N ASN A 129 -12.22 -18.02 -28.93
CA ASN A 129 -12.27 -16.66 -28.41
C ASN A 129 -13.55 -16.39 -27.61
N THR A 130 -14.70 -16.85 -28.10
CA THR A 130 -15.98 -16.74 -27.37
C THR A 130 -15.95 -17.52 -26.06
N LEU A 131 -15.40 -18.74 -26.07
CA LEU A 131 -15.24 -19.58 -24.88
C LEU A 131 -14.41 -18.86 -23.80
N ILE A 132 -13.28 -18.26 -24.18
CA ILE A 132 -12.43 -17.48 -23.28
C ILE A 132 -13.19 -16.29 -22.66
N ASN A 133 -13.96 -15.58 -23.48
CA ASN A 133 -14.73 -14.41 -23.02
C ASN A 133 -15.84 -14.82 -22.04
N LEU A 134 -16.56 -15.90 -22.33
CA LEU A 134 -17.57 -16.45 -21.42
C LEU A 134 -16.95 -16.89 -20.09
N ALA A 135 -15.80 -17.56 -20.12
CA ALA A 135 -15.10 -17.98 -18.91
C ALA A 135 -14.69 -16.78 -18.02
N ALA A 136 -14.17 -15.71 -18.63
CA ALA A 136 -13.78 -14.51 -17.89
C ALA A 136 -14.98 -13.74 -17.31
N ASN A 137 -16.07 -13.60 -18.07
CA ASN A 137 -17.29 -12.95 -17.56
C ASN A 137 -17.94 -13.77 -16.44
N LEU A 138 -18.00 -15.10 -16.58
CA LEU A 138 -18.47 -15.98 -15.51
C LEU A 138 -17.66 -15.80 -14.23
N ARG A 139 -16.32 -15.74 -14.35
CA ARG A 139 -15.44 -15.48 -13.20
C ARG A 139 -15.68 -14.11 -12.57
N LYS A 140 -15.93 -13.08 -13.38
CA LYS A 140 -16.24 -11.72 -12.92
C LYS A 140 -17.56 -11.67 -12.15
N GLU A 141 -18.61 -12.33 -12.64
CA GLU A 141 -19.91 -12.38 -11.96
C GLU A 141 -19.83 -13.09 -10.61
N LEU A 142 -19.09 -14.20 -10.52
CA LEU A 142 -18.86 -14.93 -9.28
C LEU A 142 -18.16 -14.10 -8.20
N ARG A 143 -17.40 -13.06 -8.55
CA ARG A 143 -16.76 -12.16 -7.58
C ARG A 143 -17.69 -11.07 -7.06
N ASN A 144 -18.74 -10.73 -7.81
CA ASN A 144 -19.56 -9.53 -7.58
C ASN A 144 -20.95 -9.83 -6.99
N SER A 145 -21.40 -11.09 -6.98
CA SER A 145 -22.80 -11.45 -6.67
C SER A 145 -22.96 -12.27 -5.39
N ASP A 146 -23.58 -11.70 -4.35
CA ASP A 146 -23.96 -12.42 -3.13
C ASP A 146 -25.31 -13.16 -3.26
N GLU A 147 -26.25 -12.68 -4.10
CA GLU A 147 -27.64 -13.18 -4.13
C GLU A 147 -27.88 -14.40 -5.06
N LYS A 148 -27.02 -14.65 -6.06
CA LYS A 148 -27.16 -15.73 -7.08
C LYS A 148 -26.00 -16.73 -7.08
N LEU A 149 -25.31 -16.86 -5.95
CA LEU A 149 -24.06 -17.63 -5.87
C LEU A 149 -24.27 -19.12 -6.21
N GLY A 150 -25.36 -19.73 -5.77
CA GLY A 150 -25.61 -21.17 -5.93
C GLY A 150 -25.79 -21.63 -7.38
N SER A 151 -26.57 -20.90 -8.19
CA SER A 151 -26.80 -21.27 -9.60
C SER A 151 -25.56 -21.04 -10.44
N THR A 152 -24.87 -19.93 -10.22
CA THR A 152 -23.65 -19.55 -10.97
C THR A 152 -22.49 -20.49 -10.65
N GLU A 153 -22.40 -20.95 -9.39
CA GLU A 153 -21.42 -21.96 -9.01
C GLU A 153 -21.70 -23.35 -9.61
N ALA A 154 -22.98 -23.72 -9.74
CA ALA A 154 -23.35 -24.96 -10.43
C ALA A 154 -22.94 -24.92 -11.91
N VAL A 155 -23.13 -23.78 -12.56
CA VAL A 155 -22.68 -23.54 -13.95
C VAL A 155 -21.15 -23.64 -14.05
N ARG A 156 -20.43 -23.00 -13.12
CA ARG A 156 -18.96 -23.11 -13.05
C ARG A 156 -18.51 -24.57 -12.91
N GLY A 157 -19.18 -25.34 -12.04
CA GLY A 157 -18.91 -26.76 -11.86
C GLY A 157 -19.01 -27.56 -13.16
N ARG A 158 -20.13 -27.41 -13.90
CA ARG A 158 -20.34 -28.06 -15.21
C ARG A 158 -19.30 -27.63 -16.25
N ALA A 159 -18.98 -26.34 -16.29
CA ALA A 159 -17.95 -25.81 -17.18
C ALA A 159 -16.56 -26.41 -16.90
N ILE A 160 -16.16 -26.48 -15.62
CA ILE A 160 -14.88 -27.07 -15.19
C ILE A 160 -14.84 -28.56 -15.50
N GLU A 161 -15.94 -29.30 -15.33
CA GLU A 161 -16.02 -30.73 -15.66
C GLU A 161 -15.76 -30.95 -17.16
N SER A 162 -16.49 -30.25 -18.02
CA SER A 162 -16.33 -30.34 -19.48
C SER A 162 -14.94 -29.92 -19.97
N LEU A 163 -14.39 -28.82 -19.43
CA LEU A 163 -13.03 -28.38 -19.73
C LEU A 163 -12.00 -29.39 -19.22
N GLY A 164 -12.20 -29.92 -18.02
CA GLY A 164 -11.32 -30.89 -17.38
C GLY A 164 -11.21 -32.21 -18.14
N ASP A 165 -12.31 -32.70 -18.72
CA ASP A 165 -12.30 -33.87 -19.60
C ASP A 165 -11.38 -33.68 -20.82
N CYS A 166 -11.33 -32.46 -21.35
CA CYS A 166 -10.41 -32.11 -22.44
C CYS A 166 -8.97 -31.98 -21.95
N ILE A 167 -8.72 -31.43 -20.75
CA ILE A 167 -7.37 -31.33 -20.19
C ILE A 167 -6.73 -32.72 -19.98
N ARG A 168 -7.52 -33.74 -19.61
CA ARG A 168 -7.01 -35.12 -19.47
C ARG A 168 -6.50 -35.73 -20.77
N HIS A 169 -6.97 -35.23 -21.91
CA HIS A 169 -6.61 -35.69 -23.26
C HIS A 169 -6.03 -34.55 -24.11
N TYR A 170 -5.28 -33.65 -23.47
CA TYR A 170 -4.81 -32.41 -24.07
C TYR A 170 -3.96 -32.63 -25.34
N GLU A 171 -3.23 -33.74 -25.41
CA GLU A 171 -2.41 -34.16 -26.56
C GLU A 171 -3.21 -34.37 -27.86
N GLN A 172 -4.52 -34.59 -27.77
CA GLN A 172 -5.36 -34.81 -28.95
C GLN A 172 -5.64 -33.52 -29.73
N HIS A 173 -5.60 -32.37 -29.06
CA HIS A 173 -6.06 -31.11 -29.64
C HIS A 173 -5.14 -29.92 -29.35
N GLU A 174 -4.37 -29.93 -28.27
CA GLU A 174 -3.41 -28.89 -27.87
C GLU A 174 -4.00 -27.46 -27.89
N SER A 175 -5.26 -27.35 -27.47
CA SER A 175 -6.04 -26.10 -27.58
C SER A 175 -5.75 -25.15 -26.42
N LEU A 176 -5.08 -24.03 -26.71
CA LEU A 176 -4.85 -22.97 -25.74
C LEU A 176 -6.15 -22.33 -25.22
N PRO A 177 -7.19 -22.06 -26.04
CA PRO A 177 -8.44 -21.52 -25.53
C PRO A 177 -9.15 -22.38 -24.48
N ILE A 178 -9.14 -23.71 -24.65
CA ILE A 178 -9.67 -24.65 -23.63
C ILE A 178 -8.85 -24.54 -22.36
N LEU A 179 -7.52 -24.55 -22.48
CA LEU A 179 -6.62 -24.49 -21.35
C LEU A 179 -6.75 -23.19 -20.56
N GLU A 180 -6.81 -22.06 -21.26
CA GLU A 180 -6.96 -20.75 -20.66
C GLU A 180 -8.30 -20.61 -19.93
N SER A 181 -9.38 -21.04 -20.56
CA SER A 181 -10.73 -21.01 -19.98
C SER A 181 -10.81 -21.89 -18.72
N PHE A 182 -10.16 -23.06 -18.74
CA PHE A 182 -10.02 -23.90 -17.56
C PHE A 182 -9.28 -23.17 -16.43
N LEU A 183 -8.12 -22.58 -16.72
CA LEU A 183 -7.30 -21.87 -15.72
C LEU A 183 -7.99 -20.62 -15.14
N VAL A 184 -8.85 -19.96 -15.92
CA VAL A 184 -9.66 -18.81 -15.46
C VAL A 184 -10.74 -19.22 -14.46
N LEU A 185 -11.38 -20.38 -14.66
CA LEU A 185 -12.52 -20.82 -13.85
C LEU A 185 -12.13 -21.69 -12.65
N VAL A 186 -11.02 -22.42 -12.76
CA VAL A 186 -10.60 -23.42 -11.77
C VAL A 186 -10.19 -22.79 -10.44
N THR A 187 -10.39 -23.52 -9.35
CA THR A 187 -9.86 -23.17 -8.03
C THR A 187 -8.57 -23.94 -7.74
N ARG A 188 -7.72 -23.41 -6.85
CA ARG A 188 -6.45 -24.04 -6.44
C ARG A 188 -6.61 -25.41 -5.76
N GLU A 189 -7.82 -25.73 -5.32
CA GLU A 189 -8.18 -27.00 -4.68
C GLU A 189 -8.51 -28.10 -5.71
N ASN A 190 -8.69 -27.74 -6.98
CA ASN A 190 -9.01 -28.70 -8.03
C ASN A 190 -7.89 -29.73 -8.21
N GLN A 191 -8.25 -31.01 -8.11
CA GLN A 191 -7.30 -32.13 -8.16
C GLN A 191 -6.63 -32.27 -9.52
N LEU A 192 -7.37 -32.07 -10.62
CA LEU A 192 -6.83 -32.16 -11.98
C LEU A 192 -5.79 -31.07 -12.25
N LEU A 193 -6.05 -29.84 -11.81
CA LEU A 193 -5.06 -28.77 -11.86
C LEU A 193 -3.80 -29.16 -11.08
N ARG A 194 -3.98 -29.65 -9.85
CA ARG A 194 -2.87 -30.10 -8.99
C ARG A 194 -2.05 -31.22 -9.59
N GLU A 195 -2.68 -32.14 -10.30
CA GLU A 195 -2.00 -33.19 -11.04
C GLU A 195 -1.24 -32.60 -12.24
N ALA A 196 -1.91 -31.85 -13.10
CA ALA A 196 -1.38 -31.39 -14.38
C ALA A 196 -0.16 -30.45 -14.24
N TRP A 197 -0.17 -29.53 -13.26
CA TRP A 197 0.94 -28.58 -13.09
C TRP A 197 2.10 -29.09 -12.21
N ASN A 198 1.94 -30.24 -11.54
CA ASN A 198 2.98 -30.86 -10.71
C ASN A 198 3.64 -32.05 -11.40
N ASN A 199 2.93 -32.71 -12.32
CA ASN A 199 3.43 -33.85 -13.06
C ASN A 199 4.02 -33.41 -14.42
N SER A 200 5.34 -33.47 -14.56
CA SER A 200 6.03 -33.11 -15.80
C SER A 200 5.69 -34.02 -16.99
N LYS A 201 5.13 -35.21 -16.74
CA LYS A 201 4.67 -36.13 -17.79
C LYS A 201 3.26 -35.84 -18.28
N HIS A 202 2.51 -34.97 -17.59
CA HIS A 202 1.15 -34.64 -18.02
C HIS A 202 1.21 -33.82 -19.32
N PRO A 203 0.44 -34.16 -20.37
CA PRO A 203 0.51 -33.48 -21.68
C PRO A 203 0.30 -31.96 -21.63
N ALA A 204 -0.61 -31.51 -20.76
CA ALA A 204 -0.86 -30.07 -20.55
C ALA A 204 0.22 -29.32 -19.73
N HIS A 205 1.15 -30.02 -19.07
CA HIS A 205 2.06 -29.42 -18.08
C HIS A 205 2.86 -28.23 -18.62
N GLY A 206 3.56 -28.42 -19.74
CA GLY A 206 4.37 -27.37 -20.35
C GLY A 206 3.56 -26.17 -20.82
N SER A 207 2.37 -26.42 -21.36
CA SER A 207 1.44 -25.38 -21.82
C SER A 207 0.88 -24.56 -20.66
N ILE A 208 0.53 -25.21 -19.54
CA ILE A 208 0.07 -24.53 -18.32
C ILE A 208 1.15 -23.58 -17.82
N LEU A 209 2.39 -24.07 -17.62
CA LEU A 209 3.47 -23.24 -17.08
C LEU A 209 3.83 -22.08 -18.02
N ARG A 210 3.81 -22.31 -19.34
CA ARG A 210 4.00 -21.24 -20.33
C ARG A 210 2.93 -20.17 -20.20
N LEU A 211 1.67 -20.58 -20.08
CA LEU A 211 0.53 -19.66 -20.00
C LEU A 211 0.59 -18.85 -18.69
N LEU A 212 0.84 -19.50 -17.55
CA LEU A 212 1.00 -18.83 -16.25
C LEU A 212 2.20 -17.88 -16.20
N ARG A 213 3.27 -18.16 -16.95
CA ARG A 213 4.46 -17.31 -17.03
C ARG A 213 4.25 -16.02 -17.82
N HIS A 214 3.39 -16.04 -18.84
CA HIS A 214 3.28 -14.92 -19.79
C HIS A 214 1.93 -14.19 -19.77
N SER A 215 0.88 -14.78 -19.20
CA SER A 215 -0.44 -14.17 -19.19
C SER A 215 -0.53 -12.97 -18.23
N THR A 216 -1.11 -11.88 -18.71
CA THR A 216 -1.38 -10.65 -17.94
C THR A 216 -2.78 -10.65 -17.32
N ARG A 217 -3.53 -11.76 -17.40
CA ARG A 217 -4.89 -11.83 -16.88
C ARG A 217 -4.89 -11.88 -15.35
N PRO A 218 -5.73 -11.07 -14.67
CA PRO A 218 -5.78 -11.03 -13.21
C PRO A 218 -6.01 -12.42 -12.59
N GLU A 219 -6.87 -13.25 -13.18
CA GLU A 219 -7.24 -14.56 -12.64
C GLU A 219 -6.04 -15.53 -12.59
N LEU A 220 -5.17 -15.45 -13.59
CA LEU A 220 -3.99 -16.31 -13.70
C LEU A 220 -2.85 -15.78 -12.83
N ILE A 221 -2.72 -14.45 -12.73
CA ILE A 221 -1.83 -13.81 -11.76
C ILE A 221 -2.25 -14.22 -10.34
N ASP A 222 -3.56 -14.18 -10.03
CA ASP A 222 -4.11 -14.60 -8.74
C ASP A 222 -3.81 -16.07 -8.45
N LEU A 223 -3.91 -16.94 -9.46
CA LEU A 223 -3.60 -18.36 -9.32
C LEU A 223 -2.13 -18.60 -8.97
N VAL A 224 -1.21 -17.90 -9.66
CA VAL A 224 0.24 -17.97 -9.39
C VAL A 224 0.56 -17.43 -8.00
N LEU A 225 0.07 -16.23 -7.66
CA LEU A 225 0.36 -15.58 -6.39
C LEU A 225 -0.27 -16.31 -5.20
N GLY A 226 -1.39 -16.99 -5.40
CA GLY A 226 -2.01 -17.83 -4.38
C GLY A 226 -1.09 -18.92 -3.85
N THR A 227 -0.13 -19.40 -4.65
CA THR A 227 0.84 -20.42 -4.22
C THR A 227 1.76 -19.94 -3.09
N LEU A 228 1.94 -18.61 -2.92
CA LEU A 228 2.77 -18.07 -1.86
C LEU A 228 2.22 -18.36 -0.46
N THR A 229 0.90 -18.50 -0.31
CA THR A 229 0.26 -18.72 0.99
C THR A 229 -0.08 -20.18 1.25
N GLU A 230 0.37 -21.12 0.41
CA GLU A 230 0.02 -22.53 0.55
C GLU A 230 1.02 -23.28 1.43
N MET A 231 0.51 -24.21 2.26
CA MET A 231 1.34 -25.11 3.07
C MET A 231 2.23 -26.01 2.20
N HIS A 232 1.70 -26.46 1.06
CA HIS A 232 2.37 -27.36 0.11
C HIS A 232 2.24 -26.81 -1.32
N PRO A 233 3.01 -25.77 -1.68
CA PRO A 233 2.89 -25.14 -3.00
C PRO A 233 3.43 -26.04 -4.10
N SER A 234 2.85 -25.90 -5.29
CA SER A 234 3.44 -26.44 -6.52
C SER A 234 4.78 -25.74 -6.80
N LEU A 235 5.90 -26.47 -6.72
CA LEU A 235 7.23 -25.89 -6.97
C LEU A 235 7.39 -25.32 -8.40
N PRO A 236 6.90 -25.98 -9.48
CA PRO A 236 6.95 -25.39 -10.81
C PRO A 236 6.24 -24.04 -10.90
N VAL A 237 5.08 -23.88 -10.25
CA VAL A 237 4.31 -22.64 -10.27
C VAL A 237 4.93 -21.60 -9.34
N LEU A 238 5.41 -22.00 -8.17
CA LEU A 238 6.12 -21.10 -7.25
C LEU A 238 7.35 -20.48 -7.94
N ASN A 239 8.11 -21.26 -8.70
CA ASN A 239 9.25 -20.76 -9.48
C ASN A 239 8.86 -19.68 -10.50
N ILE A 240 7.62 -19.69 -11.02
CA ILE A 240 7.13 -18.63 -11.91
C ILE A 240 7.11 -17.27 -11.19
N VAL A 241 6.84 -17.23 -9.87
CA VAL A 241 6.88 -15.99 -9.08
C VAL A 241 8.25 -15.32 -9.17
N GLY A 242 9.34 -16.11 -9.09
CA GLY A 242 10.70 -15.58 -9.24
C GLY A 242 11.06 -15.20 -10.67
N LEU A 243 10.46 -15.84 -11.68
CA LEU A 243 10.81 -15.62 -13.10
C LEU A 243 10.05 -14.47 -13.77
N ARG A 244 8.85 -14.14 -13.29
CA ARG A 244 8.03 -13.07 -13.86
C ARG A 244 8.51 -11.70 -13.43
N HIS A 245 8.47 -10.77 -14.37
CA HIS A 245 8.96 -9.40 -14.21
C HIS A 245 8.15 -8.40 -15.05
N ASP A 246 6.94 -8.78 -15.49
CA ASP A 246 6.05 -7.86 -16.18
C ASP A 246 5.39 -6.86 -15.19
N PRO A 247 5.12 -5.61 -15.60
CA PRO A 247 4.64 -4.58 -14.67
C PRO A 247 3.32 -4.91 -13.99
N ALA A 248 2.39 -5.57 -14.70
CA ALA A 248 1.08 -5.94 -14.15
C ALA A 248 1.24 -6.98 -13.03
N PHE A 249 2.02 -8.04 -13.27
CA PHE A 249 2.34 -9.04 -12.26
C PHE A 249 3.10 -8.43 -11.08
N MET A 250 4.15 -7.63 -11.34
CA MET A 250 4.96 -7.02 -10.29
C MET A 250 4.13 -6.08 -9.40
N SER A 251 3.21 -5.33 -9.99
CA SER A 251 2.28 -4.48 -9.23
C SER A 251 1.42 -5.32 -8.29
N GLU A 252 0.78 -6.38 -8.78
CA GLU A 252 -0.09 -7.23 -7.93
C GLU A 252 0.72 -7.99 -6.87
N LEU A 253 1.85 -8.59 -7.24
CA LEU A 253 2.77 -9.29 -6.34
C LEU A 253 3.19 -8.40 -5.18
N THR A 254 3.76 -7.24 -5.50
CA THR A 254 4.28 -6.32 -4.47
C THR A 254 3.16 -5.67 -3.68
N THR A 255 1.95 -5.54 -4.22
CA THR A 255 0.78 -5.07 -3.47
C THR A 255 0.34 -6.08 -2.42
N ARG A 256 0.34 -7.38 -2.74
CA ARG A 256 0.02 -8.44 -1.77
C ARG A 256 1.06 -8.63 -0.68
N LEU A 257 2.31 -8.30 -0.99
CA LEU A 257 3.45 -8.46 -0.08
C LEU A 257 3.72 -7.20 0.76
N GLN A 258 2.87 -6.18 0.70
CA GLN A 258 3.03 -5.01 1.57
C GLN A 258 2.76 -5.39 3.04
N GLY A 259 3.55 -4.81 3.94
CA GLY A 259 3.44 -5.05 5.37
C GLY A 259 4.16 -6.33 5.83
N THR A 260 3.64 -6.96 6.87
CA THR A 260 4.26 -8.14 7.48
C THR A 260 3.92 -9.41 6.72
N LEU A 261 4.94 -10.06 6.15
CA LEU A 261 4.80 -11.35 5.48
C LEU A 261 4.34 -12.44 6.46
N SER A 262 3.38 -13.27 6.05
CA SER A 262 3.00 -14.46 6.80
C SER A 262 4.10 -15.52 6.81
N ASP A 263 4.10 -16.40 7.80
CA ASP A 263 5.11 -17.47 7.91
C ASP A 263 5.11 -18.40 6.69
N ASP A 264 3.93 -18.72 6.14
CA ASP A 264 3.80 -19.49 4.90
C ASP A 264 4.45 -18.78 3.71
N THR A 265 4.17 -17.48 3.56
CA THR A 265 4.74 -16.66 2.51
C THR A 265 6.25 -16.62 2.61
N ARG A 266 6.79 -16.39 3.81
CA ARG A 266 8.24 -16.38 4.05
C ARG A 266 8.88 -17.74 3.73
N ARG A 267 8.27 -18.85 4.18
CA ARG A 267 8.75 -20.21 3.87
C ARG A 267 8.75 -20.52 2.38
N ASN A 268 7.77 -20.01 1.64
CA ASN A 268 7.66 -20.24 0.20
C ASN A 268 8.59 -19.33 -0.60
N LEU A 269 8.72 -18.05 -0.23
CA LEU A 269 9.70 -17.15 -0.82
C LEU A 269 11.14 -17.66 -0.62
N ALA A 270 11.46 -18.22 0.54
CA ALA A 270 12.78 -18.78 0.82
C ALA A 270 13.19 -19.92 -0.13
N LYS A 271 12.22 -20.59 -0.80
CA LYS A 271 12.52 -21.63 -1.80
C LYS A 271 13.00 -21.05 -3.13
N LEU A 272 12.82 -19.75 -3.37
CA LEU A 272 13.23 -19.08 -4.58
C LEU A 272 14.71 -18.69 -4.49
N SER A 273 15.54 -19.31 -5.33
CA SER A 273 16.97 -18.97 -5.46
C SER A 273 17.28 -18.05 -6.64
N LYS A 274 16.34 -17.88 -7.57
CA LYS A 274 16.44 -16.96 -8.70
C LYS A 274 15.23 -16.03 -8.73
N VAL A 275 15.52 -14.72 -8.78
CA VAL A 275 14.52 -13.66 -8.92
C VAL A 275 14.93 -12.75 -10.08
N ALA A 276 14.21 -12.86 -11.19
CA ALA A 276 14.59 -12.28 -12.47
C ALA A 276 14.69 -10.74 -12.42
N TRP A 277 13.80 -10.08 -11.70
CA TRP A 277 13.81 -8.63 -11.52
C TRP A 277 14.84 -8.14 -10.50
N ALA A 278 15.41 -9.01 -9.67
CA ALA A 278 16.52 -8.65 -8.76
C ALA A 278 17.89 -8.70 -9.47
N GLU A 279 17.96 -9.29 -10.67
CA GLU A 279 19.20 -9.54 -11.40
C GLU A 279 19.19 -8.88 -12.78
N GLU A 280 18.47 -9.47 -13.73
CA GLU A 280 18.55 -9.15 -15.16
C GLU A 280 17.54 -8.05 -15.55
N HIS A 281 16.45 -7.91 -14.79
CA HIS A 281 15.29 -7.10 -15.17
C HIS A 281 14.90 -6.03 -14.13
N CYS A 282 15.88 -5.45 -13.42
CA CYS A 282 15.65 -4.47 -12.36
C CYS A 282 14.88 -3.20 -12.78
N LYS A 283 14.91 -2.84 -14.06
CA LYS A 283 14.17 -1.67 -14.62
C LYS A 283 12.66 -1.74 -14.41
N VAL A 284 12.09 -2.92 -14.12
CA VAL A 284 10.66 -3.00 -13.79
C VAL A 284 10.34 -2.27 -12.48
N LEU A 285 11.29 -2.19 -11.54
CA LEU A 285 11.11 -1.57 -10.24
C LEU A 285 10.88 -0.06 -10.35
N ASP A 286 11.37 0.59 -11.40
CA ASP A 286 11.15 2.02 -11.67
C ASP A 286 9.67 2.33 -12.00
N LYS A 287 8.90 1.32 -12.42
CA LYS A 287 7.47 1.46 -12.72
C LYS A 287 6.58 1.26 -11.49
N LEU A 288 7.16 0.82 -10.37
CA LEU A 288 6.45 0.57 -9.12
C LEU A 288 6.40 1.83 -8.27
N ASN A 289 5.32 1.99 -7.51
CA ASN A 289 5.23 3.06 -6.52
C ASN A 289 6.14 2.78 -5.32
N GLY A 290 6.29 3.76 -4.41
CA GLY A 290 7.18 3.63 -3.25
C GLY A 290 6.88 2.44 -2.34
N LEU A 291 5.61 2.16 -2.04
CA LEU A 291 5.24 1.03 -1.16
C LEU A 291 5.52 -0.32 -1.84
N GLN A 292 5.29 -0.40 -3.15
CA GLN A 292 5.60 -1.57 -3.95
C GLN A 292 7.12 -1.80 -4.07
N GLN A 293 7.91 -0.73 -4.18
CA GLN A 293 9.38 -0.83 -4.14
C GLN A 293 9.88 -1.35 -2.78
N ALA A 294 9.32 -0.87 -1.66
CA ALA A 294 9.65 -1.39 -0.33
C ALA A 294 9.29 -2.89 -0.20
N ALA A 295 8.11 -3.28 -0.67
CA ALA A 295 7.68 -4.68 -0.67
C ALA A 295 8.59 -5.57 -1.54
N ALA A 296 9.10 -5.06 -2.67
CA ALA A 296 10.08 -5.78 -3.49
C ALA A 296 11.38 -6.02 -2.72
N VAL A 297 11.89 -5.02 -1.98
CA VAL A 297 13.08 -5.19 -1.12
C VAL A 297 12.84 -6.27 -0.06
N HIS A 298 11.74 -6.18 0.69
CA HIS A 298 11.40 -7.19 1.70
C HIS A 298 11.20 -8.59 1.13
N MET A 299 10.61 -8.69 -0.07
CA MET A 299 10.49 -9.96 -0.78
C MET A 299 11.87 -10.53 -1.11
N ALA A 300 12.77 -9.72 -1.67
CA ALA A 300 14.12 -10.16 -2.03
C ALA A 300 14.88 -10.71 -0.82
N MET A 301 14.78 -10.05 0.34
CA MET A 301 15.36 -10.55 1.59
C MET A 301 14.76 -11.88 2.07
N ALA A 302 13.48 -12.11 1.79
CA ALA A 302 12.80 -13.35 2.15
C ALA A 302 13.10 -14.50 1.18
N THR A 303 13.81 -14.23 0.08
CA THR A 303 14.26 -15.26 -0.88
C THR A 303 15.68 -15.76 -0.56
N SER A 304 16.08 -16.84 -1.23
CA SER A 304 17.43 -17.40 -1.15
C SER A 304 18.31 -16.96 -2.34
N ILE A 305 18.13 -15.74 -2.85
CA ILE A 305 19.06 -15.15 -3.81
C ILE A 305 20.44 -14.96 -3.16
N GLY A 306 21.51 -15.02 -3.96
CA GLY A 306 22.87 -14.85 -3.46
C GLY A 306 23.08 -13.48 -2.77
N ALA A 307 23.89 -13.45 -1.72
CA ALA A 307 24.14 -12.23 -0.93
C ALA A 307 24.66 -11.07 -1.79
N ASP A 308 25.55 -11.34 -2.75
CA ASP A 308 26.07 -10.31 -3.67
C ASP A 308 24.94 -9.67 -4.51
N ARG A 309 23.99 -10.49 -4.98
CA ARG A 309 22.85 -10.02 -5.77
C ARG A 309 21.87 -9.21 -4.93
N LEU A 310 21.64 -9.65 -3.69
CA LEU A 310 20.83 -8.89 -2.74
C LEU A 310 21.49 -7.54 -2.44
N TYR A 311 22.81 -7.52 -2.21
CA TYR A 311 23.57 -6.29 -1.99
C TYR A 311 23.45 -5.33 -3.19
N ASP A 312 23.66 -5.80 -4.42
CA ASP A 312 23.53 -4.99 -5.63
C ASP A 312 22.11 -4.39 -5.78
N LEU A 313 21.08 -5.18 -5.48
CA LEU A 313 19.69 -4.71 -5.46
C LEU A 313 19.49 -3.63 -4.38
N LEU A 314 19.99 -3.83 -3.17
CA LEU A 314 19.87 -2.86 -2.09
C LEU A 314 20.57 -1.53 -2.43
N VAL A 315 21.77 -1.58 -3.03
CA VAL A 315 22.48 -0.40 -3.52
C VAL A 315 21.67 0.34 -4.58
N LEU A 316 21.04 -0.38 -5.52
CA LEU A 316 20.17 0.21 -6.53
C LEU A 316 18.95 0.90 -5.88
N MET A 317 18.30 0.21 -4.95
CA MET A 317 17.09 0.69 -4.29
C MET A 317 17.34 1.86 -3.32
N ALA A 318 18.52 1.92 -2.70
CA ALA A 318 18.95 3.07 -1.90
C ALA A 318 19.02 4.38 -2.72
N LYS A 319 19.16 4.28 -4.05
CA LYS A 319 19.19 5.40 -4.99
C LYS A 319 17.86 5.62 -5.70
N SER A 320 16.78 4.93 -5.30
CA SER A 320 15.50 5.03 -5.99
C SER A 320 14.85 6.41 -5.84
N GLY A 321 14.03 6.80 -6.83
CA GLY A 321 13.27 8.06 -6.76
C GLY A 321 12.25 8.10 -5.62
N HIS A 322 11.76 6.94 -5.16
CA HIS A 322 10.73 6.85 -4.14
C HIS A 322 11.31 6.61 -2.74
N SER A 323 10.93 7.45 -1.78
CA SER A 323 11.47 7.41 -0.42
C SER A 323 11.24 6.10 0.32
N SER A 324 10.12 5.41 0.09
CA SER A 324 9.83 4.13 0.73
C SER A 324 10.76 3.01 0.25
N GLY A 325 11.11 3.00 -1.05
CA GLY A 325 12.11 2.07 -1.59
C GLY A 325 13.50 2.34 -1.03
N ARG A 326 13.91 3.62 -0.96
CA ARG A 326 15.17 4.02 -0.31
C ARG A 326 15.22 3.61 1.16
N LEU A 327 14.15 3.87 1.91
CA LEU A 327 14.08 3.53 3.33
C LEU A 327 14.27 2.03 3.56
N ALA A 328 13.48 1.19 2.88
CA ALA A 328 13.58 -0.27 3.02
C ALA A 328 14.97 -0.78 2.65
N ALA A 329 15.61 -0.19 1.63
CA ALA A 329 16.96 -0.56 1.25
C ALA A 329 17.99 -0.16 2.32
N LEU A 330 17.91 1.05 2.86
CA LEU A 330 18.84 1.53 3.89
C LEU A 330 18.72 0.74 5.20
N GLU A 331 17.50 0.38 5.60
CA GLU A 331 17.25 -0.46 6.78
C GLU A 331 18.05 -1.78 6.70
N GLU A 332 18.06 -2.42 5.53
CA GLU A 332 18.80 -3.66 5.33
C GLU A 332 20.30 -3.47 5.15
N LEU A 333 20.68 -2.38 4.47
CA LEU A 333 22.09 -2.01 4.32
C LEU A 333 22.76 -1.79 5.68
N ALA A 334 22.01 -1.57 6.78
CA ALA A 334 22.53 -1.51 8.15
C ALA A 334 23.43 -2.69 8.53
N SER A 335 23.17 -3.87 7.97
CA SER A 335 23.96 -5.09 8.20
C SER A 335 25.29 -5.13 7.43
N TYR A 336 25.46 -4.25 6.44
CA TYR A 336 26.64 -4.16 5.59
C TYR A 336 27.47 -2.94 6.00
N VAL A 337 28.70 -3.17 6.45
CA VAL A 337 29.61 -2.11 6.90
C VAL A 337 30.82 -2.05 5.99
N ASP A 338 30.72 -1.20 4.96
CA ASP A 338 31.77 -0.97 3.97
C ASP A 338 31.82 0.52 3.58
N SER A 339 32.83 0.91 2.78
CA SER A 339 33.03 2.32 2.41
C SER A 339 31.87 2.88 1.59
N GLN A 340 31.31 2.09 0.67
CA GLN A 340 30.22 2.50 -0.21
C GLN A 340 28.92 2.67 0.57
N THR A 341 28.61 1.73 1.48
CA THR A 341 27.42 1.86 2.34
C THR A 341 27.51 3.03 3.30
N ASN A 342 28.69 3.31 3.84
CA ASN A 342 28.89 4.50 4.68
C ASN A 342 28.70 5.80 3.90
N GLU A 343 29.15 5.88 2.64
CA GLU A 343 28.91 7.04 1.77
C GLU A 343 27.42 7.23 1.48
N MET A 344 26.69 6.16 1.15
CA MET A 344 25.24 6.22 0.94
C MET A 344 24.48 6.68 2.20
N ILE A 345 24.90 6.24 3.39
CA ILE A 345 24.31 6.69 4.65
C ILE A 345 24.60 8.18 4.89
N LEU A 346 25.81 8.66 4.60
CA LEU A 346 26.16 10.08 4.71
C LEU A 346 25.33 10.96 3.76
N GLU A 347 25.10 10.50 2.52
CA GLU A 347 24.20 11.18 1.58
C GLU A 347 22.76 11.22 2.11
N ALA A 348 22.27 10.10 2.64
CA ALA A 348 20.89 9.96 3.14
C ALA A 348 20.58 10.81 4.39
N VAL A 349 21.59 11.29 5.13
CA VAL A 349 21.41 12.27 6.23
C VAL A 349 20.74 13.56 5.73
N SER A 350 20.95 13.92 4.47
CA SER A 350 20.36 15.11 3.83
C SER A 350 19.15 14.79 2.94
N ASP A 351 18.57 13.58 3.03
CA ASP A 351 17.43 13.18 2.20
C ASP A 351 16.21 14.13 2.37
N PRO A 352 15.45 14.41 1.31
CA PRO A 352 14.22 15.20 1.41
C PRO A 352 13.17 14.55 2.33
N ASN A 353 13.15 13.23 2.43
CA ASN A 353 12.22 12.49 3.27
C ASN A 353 12.76 12.31 4.70
N SER A 354 11.97 12.69 5.69
CA SER A 354 12.36 12.64 7.10
C SER A 354 12.57 11.23 7.66
N ALA A 355 11.87 10.21 7.15
CA ALA A 355 12.06 8.83 7.59
C ALA A 355 13.39 8.27 7.09
N VAL A 356 13.74 8.55 5.84
CA VAL A 356 15.05 8.19 5.26
C VAL A 356 16.19 8.85 6.04
N ARG A 357 16.06 10.16 6.34
CA ARG A 357 17.04 10.87 7.20
C ARG A 357 17.16 10.25 8.59
N ALA A 358 16.02 9.93 9.22
CA ALA A 358 16.02 9.33 10.54
C ALA A 358 16.75 7.98 10.53
N GLU A 359 16.49 7.13 9.53
CA GLU A 359 17.19 5.86 9.39
C GLU A 359 18.70 6.04 9.18
N ALA A 360 19.11 6.97 8.31
CA ALA A 360 20.52 7.29 8.12
C ALA A 360 21.20 7.74 9.43
N LEU A 361 20.56 8.66 10.17
CA LEU A 361 21.06 9.18 11.46
C LEU A 361 21.19 8.07 12.51
N ARG A 362 20.23 7.13 12.55
CA ARG A 362 20.26 5.96 13.46
C ARG A 362 21.51 5.11 13.26
N GLN A 363 21.97 4.97 12.02
CA GLN A 363 23.09 4.11 11.67
C GLN A 363 24.47 4.74 11.86
N LEU A 364 24.58 6.08 11.96
CA LEU A 364 25.88 6.78 12.03
C LEU A 364 26.80 6.26 13.14
N ARG A 365 26.26 6.09 14.36
CA ARG A 365 27.04 5.67 15.52
C ARG A 365 27.39 4.18 15.52
N PRO A 366 26.44 3.24 15.31
CA PRO A 366 26.75 1.82 15.21
C PRO A 366 27.83 1.49 14.16
N ARG A 367 27.86 2.25 13.05
CA ARG A 367 28.85 2.08 11.98
C ARG A 367 30.23 2.68 12.28
N GLY A 368 30.36 3.51 13.32
CA GLY A 368 31.60 4.21 13.62
C GLY A 368 31.97 5.30 12.60
N ILE A 369 30.98 5.91 11.94
CA ILE A 369 31.24 6.94 10.93
C ILE A 369 31.93 8.16 11.58
N PRO A 370 33.07 8.63 11.05
CA PRO A 370 33.77 9.79 11.60
C PRO A 370 32.87 11.03 11.67
N GLY A 371 32.86 11.68 12.82
CA GLY A 371 32.03 12.88 13.03
C GLY A 371 30.53 12.60 13.28
N ALA A 372 30.11 11.35 13.49
CA ALA A 372 28.72 10.97 13.75
C ALA A 372 28.02 11.85 14.81
N ILE A 373 28.67 12.13 15.95
CA ILE A 373 28.09 12.97 17.01
C ILE A 373 27.83 14.40 16.50
N LYS A 374 28.78 14.98 15.74
CA LYS A 374 28.62 16.33 15.18
C LYS A 374 27.45 16.38 14.21
N LEU A 375 27.33 15.38 13.33
CA LEU A 375 26.22 15.27 12.38
C LEU A 375 24.88 15.11 13.12
N LEU A 376 24.79 14.23 14.12
CA LEU A 376 23.58 14.07 14.94
C LEU A 376 23.15 15.38 15.59
N LEU A 377 24.09 16.16 16.15
CA LEU A 377 23.79 17.45 16.78
C LEU A 377 23.28 18.49 15.80
N GLN A 378 23.68 18.46 14.52
CA GLN A 378 23.13 19.35 13.49
C GLN A 378 21.63 19.11 13.23
N HIS A 379 21.10 17.94 13.60
CA HIS A 379 19.70 17.55 13.40
C HIS A 379 18.87 17.54 14.69
N LEU A 380 19.44 17.97 15.84
CA LEU A 380 18.76 17.96 17.14
C LEU A 380 17.50 18.86 17.16
N ASP A 381 17.57 19.98 16.45
CA ASP A 381 16.50 20.99 16.34
C ASP A 381 15.66 20.81 15.07
N SER A 382 15.69 19.62 14.46
CA SER A 382 14.86 19.32 13.29
C SER A 382 13.37 19.54 13.60
N PRO A 383 12.59 20.19 12.72
CA PRO A 383 11.16 20.39 12.91
C PRO A 383 10.38 19.06 12.85
N GLN A 384 10.97 18.03 12.26
CA GLN A 384 10.37 16.70 12.14
C GLN A 384 10.66 15.86 13.39
N LEU A 385 9.59 15.50 14.11
CA LEU A 385 9.67 14.76 15.38
C LEU A 385 10.41 13.42 15.26
N ILE A 386 10.22 12.68 14.17
CA ILE A 386 10.90 11.39 13.95
C ILE A 386 12.43 11.53 13.90
N VAL A 387 12.92 12.62 13.31
CA VAL A 387 14.36 12.90 13.24
C VAL A 387 14.87 13.30 14.62
N GLN A 388 14.17 14.20 15.31
CA GLN A 388 14.55 14.64 16.64
C GLN A 388 14.60 13.48 17.64
N ASP A 389 13.57 12.63 17.67
CA ASP A 389 13.52 11.45 18.55
C ASP A 389 14.65 10.46 18.22
N THR A 390 14.93 10.26 16.93
CA THR A 390 16.05 9.40 16.51
C THR A 390 17.40 9.93 16.96
N VAL A 391 17.65 11.24 16.82
CA VAL A 391 18.87 11.90 17.31
C VAL A 391 18.99 11.76 18.83
N ARG A 392 17.91 12.03 19.58
CA ARG A 392 17.90 11.91 21.04
C ARG A 392 18.20 10.49 21.51
N ARG A 393 17.58 9.48 20.88
CA ARG A 393 17.85 8.06 21.16
C ARG A 393 19.29 7.70 20.83
N ALA A 394 19.80 8.16 19.69
CA ALA A 394 21.18 7.94 19.27
C ALA A 394 22.19 8.61 20.21
N LEU A 395 21.78 9.60 21.01
CA LEU A 395 22.63 10.32 21.98
C LEU A 395 22.18 10.09 23.44
N ALA A 396 21.44 9.01 23.72
CA ALA A 396 20.79 8.78 25.01
C ALA A 396 21.75 8.68 26.21
N GLU A 397 23.06 8.49 25.99
CA GLU A 397 24.06 8.55 27.06
C GLU A 397 24.25 9.95 27.65
N PHE A 398 23.89 11.01 26.91
CA PHE A 398 23.93 12.40 27.37
C PHE A 398 22.63 12.75 28.10
N ASN A 399 22.43 12.11 29.25
CA ASN A 399 21.25 12.30 30.09
C ASN A 399 21.55 12.96 31.43
N PHE A 400 20.53 13.58 32.02
CA PHE A 400 20.66 14.35 33.24
C PHE A 400 21.11 13.50 34.44
N PRO A 401 20.62 12.28 34.69
CA PRO A 401 21.11 11.44 35.78
C PRO A 401 22.62 11.17 35.73
N ARG A 402 23.17 10.87 34.54
CA ARG A 402 24.61 10.67 34.35
C ARG A 402 25.40 11.95 34.56
N PHE A 403 24.89 13.07 34.04
CA PHE A 403 25.51 14.38 34.25
C PHE A 403 25.55 14.75 35.74
N LEU A 404 24.43 14.58 36.46
CA LEU A 404 24.32 14.83 37.90
C LEU A 404 25.31 14.01 38.71
N ALA A 405 25.43 12.70 38.42
CA ALA A 405 26.33 11.81 39.14
C ALA A 405 27.82 12.14 38.95
N ALA A 406 28.18 12.69 37.79
CA ALA A 406 29.57 13.02 37.45
C ALA A 406 29.93 14.50 37.66
N PHE A 407 28.95 15.37 37.92
CA PHE A 407 29.09 16.82 37.90
C PHE A 407 30.26 17.36 38.71
N ASP A 408 30.36 16.96 39.99
CA ASP A 408 31.39 17.46 40.90
C ASP A 408 32.81 16.98 40.54
N ARG A 409 32.92 15.95 39.70
CA ARG A 409 34.20 15.37 39.25
C ARG A 409 34.66 15.93 37.90
N MET A 410 33.79 16.65 37.19
CA MET A 410 34.08 17.23 35.89
C MET A 410 34.85 18.54 36.03
N SER A 411 35.69 18.86 35.03
CA SER A 411 36.26 20.19 34.90
C SER A 411 35.17 21.23 34.55
N PRO A 412 35.37 22.53 34.83
CA PRO A 412 34.38 23.56 34.50
C PRO A 412 34.02 23.59 33.00
N GLU A 413 34.98 23.34 32.11
CA GLU A 413 34.73 23.25 30.67
C GLU A 413 33.88 22.04 30.31
N ALA A 414 34.18 20.88 30.92
CA ALA A 414 33.42 19.65 30.71
C ALA A 414 31.98 19.78 31.25
N GLN A 415 31.78 20.45 32.38
CA GLN A 415 30.46 20.76 32.93
C GLN A 415 29.62 21.58 31.94
N LYS A 416 30.22 22.63 31.35
CA LYS A 416 29.54 23.49 30.38
C LYS A 416 29.20 22.74 29.09
N ASN A 417 30.17 22.02 28.51
CA ASN A 417 29.97 21.32 27.24
C ASN A 417 28.95 20.18 27.39
N THR A 418 29.09 19.35 28.43
CA THR A 418 28.16 18.24 28.69
C THR A 418 26.78 18.76 29.07
N GLY A 419 26.72 19.83 29.87
CA GLY A 419 25.47 20.44 30.30
C GLY A 419 24.62 20.96 29.13
N ARG A 420 25.25 21.63 28.15
CA ARG A 420 24.56 22.09 26.93
C ARG A 420 24.00 20.92 26.09
N LEU A 421 24.75 19.83 25.98
CA LEU A 421 24.30 18.63 25.27
C LEU A 421 23.07 18.00 25.97
N VAL A 422 23.18 17.79 27.28
CA VAL A 422 22.10 17.21 28.10
C VAL A 422 20.83 18.04 27.99
N ARG A 423 20.94 19.37 28.01
CA ARG A 423 19.79 20.29 27.85
C ARG A 423 19.01 20.03 26.55
N GLY A 424 19.68 19.85 25.42
CA GLY A 424 19.01 19.63 24.14
C GLY A 424 18.53 18.19 23.92
N ILE A 425 19.23 17.22 24.53
CA ILE A 425 19.02 15.79 24.28
C ILE A 425 18.00 15.17 25.25
N ASP A 426 18.14 15.41 26.55
CA ASP A 426 17.30 14.76 27.56
C ASP A 426 16.06 15.61 27.90
N VAL A 427 14.91 15.14 27.44
CA VAL A 427 13.59 15.76 27.66
C VAL A 427 13.23 15.85 29.14
N ASN A 428 13.78 14.98 29.99
CA ASN A 428 13.52 14.99 31.43
C ASN A 428 14.36 16.01 32.20
N THR A 429 15.32 16.67 31.55
CA THR A 429 16.25 17.61 32.19
C THR A 429 15.53 18.63 33.06
N HIS A 430 14.51 19.32 32.52
CA HIS A 430 13.77 20.34 33.26
C HIS A 430 13.18 19.78 34.56
N ARG A 431 12.45 18.66 34.48
CA ARG A 431 11.79 18.03 35.63
C ARG A 431 12.80 17.56 36.70
N LEU A 432 13.90 16.92 36.27
CA LEU A 432 14.90 16.38 37.19
C LEU A 432 15.74 17.50 37.82
N LEU A 433 16.06 18.54 37.07
CA LEU A 433 16.76 19.72 37.57
C LEU A 433 15.89 20.52 38.55
N ALA A 434 14.59 20.64 38.29
CA ALA A 434 13.64 21.23 39.22
C ALA A 434 13.59 20.46 40.54
N ALA A 435 13.56 19.12 40.49
CA ALA A 435 13.58 18.28 41.67
C ALA A 435 14.88 18.42 42.47
N GLU A 436 16.03 18.59 41.80
CA GLU A 436 17.31 18.87 42.46
C GLU A 436 17.30 20.24 43.16
N LEU A 437 16.65 21.24 42.55
CA LEU A 437 16.53 22.60 43.09
C LEU A 437 15.60 22.68 44.32
N THR A 438 14.57 21.83 44.40
CA THR A 438 13.64 21.77 45.53
C THR A 438 14.02 20.73 46.59
N SER A 439 15.20 20.14 46.51
CA SER A 439 15.68 19.15 47.48
C SER A 439 15.81 19.76 48.89
N GLU A 440 15.53 18.98 49.94
CA GLU A 440 15.74 19.36 51.34
C GLU A 440 17.21 19.69 51.65
N ALA A 441 18.14 18.94 51.03
CA ALA A 441 19.57 19.16 51.21
C ALA A 441 20.06 20.44 50.50
N SER A 442 20.59 21.40 51.27
CA SER A 442 21.12 22.68 50.75
C SER A 442 22.22 22.48 49.68
N SER A 443 23.10 21.48 49.85
CA SER A 443 24.16 21.15 48.88
C SER A 443 23.61 20.77 47.50
N ARG A 444 22.47 20.05 47.44
CA ARG A 444 21.80 19.67 46.19
C ARG A 444 21.19 20.87 45.50
N ARG A 445 20.53 21.76 46.26
CA ARG A 445 19.94 23.00 45.70
C ARG A 445 21.00 23.92 45.08
N LEU A 446 22.13 24.10 45.77
CA LEU A 446 23.26 24.88 45.25
C LEU A 446 23.87 24.25 43.99
N ARG A 447 24.00 22.91 43.97
CA ARG A 447 24.43 22.19 42.77
C ARG A 447 23.45 22.40 41.61
N ALA A 448 22.14 22.37 41.86
CA ALA A 448 21.12 22.64 40.84
C ALA A 448 21.28 24.04 40.23
N LEU A 449 21.46 25.09 41.06
CA LEU A 449 21.71 26.45 40.56
C LEU A 449 22.98 26.53 39.71
N LYS A 450 24.06 25.85 40.12
CA LYS A 450 25.28 25.77 39.32
C LYS A 450 25.05 25.04 37.99
N MET A 451 24.28 23.97 37.99
CA MET A 451 23.87 23.25 36.78
C MET A 451 23.07 24.13 35.83
N ILE A 452 22.09 24.89 36.34
CA ILE A 452 21.29 25.84 35.55
C ILE A 452 22.21 26.84 34.84
N GLU A 453 23.21 27.38 35.55
CA GLU A 453 24.19 28.32 35.00
C GLU A 453 24.98 27.70 33.84
N VAL A 454 25.61 26.53 34.05
CA VAL A 454 26.51 25.91 33.06
C VAL A 454 25.77 25.30 31.87
N MET A 455 24.54 24.81 32.09
CA MET A 455 23.65 24.30 31.02
C MET A 455 23.00 25.43 30.22
N GLU A 456 23.09 26.66 30.72
CA GLU A 456 22.43 27.84 30.18
C GLU A 456 20.89 27.73 30.16
N ASN A 457 20.33 26.97 31.11
CA ASN A 457 18.91 26.61 31.18
C ASN A 457 18.03 27.68 31.85
N HIS A 458 18.48 28.93 31.88
CA HIS A 458 17.88 30.03 32.64
C HIS A 458 16.42 30.28 32.25
N LEU A 459 16.13 30.29 30.94
CA LEU A 459 14.79 30.55 30.40
C LEU A 459 13.84 29.39 30.70
N ASP A 460 14.30 28.15 30.51
CA ASP A 460 13.48 26.96 30.73
C ASP A 460 13.15 26.78 32.21
N MET A 461 14.02 27.25 33.12
CA MET A 461 13.86 27.17 34.58
C MET A 461 13.34 28.46 35.23
N GLU A 462 12.77 29.39 34.45
CA GLU A 462 12.40 30.74 34.92
C GLU A 462 11.43 30.68 36.13
N ALA A 463 10.40 29.85 36.05
CA ALA A 463 9.37 29.75 37.09
C ALA A 463 9.95 29.20 38.41
N GLU A 464 10.83 28.21 38.32
CA GLU A 464 11.54 27.58 39.43
C GLU A 464 12.52 28.55 40.08
N LEU A 465 13.24 29.36 39.30
CA LEU A 465 14.12 30.41 39.80
C LEU A 465 13.35 31.53 40.51
N ILE A 466 12.19 31.95 39.98
CA ILE A 466 11.30 32.90 40.66
C ILE A 466 10.83 32.34 42.01
N LYS A 467 10.47 31.06 42.07
CA LYS A 467 10.11 30.41 43.35
C LYS A 467 11.30 30.39 44.33
N ALA A 468 12.51 30.15 43.82
CA ALA A 468 13.72 30.13 44.65
C ALA A 468 14.05 31.48 45.30
N LEU A 469 13.61 32.62 44.72
CA LEU A 469 13.72 33.95 45.35
C LEU A 469 12.95 34.10 46.67
N ARG A 470 11.99 33.21 46.95
CA ARG A 470 11.17 33.24 48.16
C ARG A 470 11.61 32.21 49.21
N HIS A 471 12.72 31.53 48.96
CA HIS A 471 13.22 30.48 49.84
C HIS A 471 13.81 31.07 51.14
N GLU A 472 13.74 30.33 52.25
CA GLU A 472 14.23 30.82 53.56
C GLU A 472 15.75 31.04 53.59
N ASP A 473 16.50 30.18 52.90
CA ASP A 473 17.95 30.30 52.71
C ASP A 473 18.33 31.50 51.81
N TYR A 474 18.98 32.50 52.40
CA TYR A 474 19.40 33.71 51.69
C TYR A 474 20.43 33.45 50.59
N PHE A 475 21.27 32.40 50.70
CA PHE A 475 22.23 32.06 49.66
C PHE A 475 21.51 31.62 48.38
N LEU A 476 20.47 30.79 48.53
CA LEU A 476 19.65 30.33 47.40
C LEU A 476 18.96 31.51 46.71
N ARG A 477 18.40 32.44 47.49
CA ARG A 477 17.77 33.66 46.96
C ARG A 477 18.76 34.53 46.21
N ALA A 478 19.96 34.72 46.74
CA ALA A 478 20.98 35.56 46.10
C ALA A 478 21.43 34.97 44.76
N GLU A 479 21.70 33.68 44.69
CA GLU A 479 22.09 33.00 43.45
C GLU A 479 20.94 32.92 42.44
N ALA A 480 19.70 32.68 42.89
CA ALA A 480 18.53 32.75 42.03
C ALA A 480 18.34 34.15 41.41
N ALA A 481 18.51 35.21 42.21
CA ALA A 481 18.46 36.60 41.73
C ALA A 481 19.50 36.86 40.65
N LYS A 482 20.71 36.32 40.80
CA LYS A 482 21.79 36.44 39.82
C LYS A 482 21.48 35.71 38.50
N LEU A 483 20.99 34.47 38.57
CA LEU A 483 20.66 33.67 37.36
C LEU A 483 19.52 34.28 36.55
N LEU A 484 18.58 34.95 37.21
CA LEU A 484 17.46 35.65 36.56
C LEU A 484 17.88 36.86 35.72
N SER A 485 19.14 37.32 35.79
CA SER A 485 19.68 38.39 34.92
C SER A 485 19.51 38.13 33.42
N ARG A 486 19.39 36.85 33.02
CA ARG A 486 19.21 36.43 31.61
C ARG A 486 17.74 36.28 31.19
N CYS A 487 16.80 36.42 32.12
CA CYS A 487 15.37 36.26 31.88
C CYS A 487 14.68 37.63 31.84
N HIS A 488 13.91 37.91 30.79
CA HIS A 488 13.43 39.27 30.49
C HIS A 488 11.91 39.45 30.66
N SER A 489 11.22 38.43 31.19
CA SER A 489 9.77 38.46 31.35
C SER A 489 9.34 39.49 32.39
N SER A 490 8.10 39.97 32.28
CA SER A 490 7.52 40.89 33.27
C SER A 490 7.44 40.26 34.66
N ALA A 491 7.23 38.94 34.75
CA ALA A 491 7.23 38.18 35.98
C ALA A 491 8.61 38.21 36.68
N VAL A 492 9.70 38.04 35.92
CA VAL A 492 11.07 38.14 36.45
C VAL A 492 11.35 39.54 36.95
N VAL A 493 10.98 40.57 36.20
CA VAL A 493 11.17 41.98 36.63
C VAL A 493 10.41 42.27 37.92
N ALA A 494 9.17 41.79 38.05
CA ALA A 494 8.39 41.95 39.27
C ALA A 494 9.05 41.23 40.46
N ALA A 495 9.48 39.98 40.27
CA ALA A 495 10.12 39.18 41.31
C ALA A 495 11.48 39.77 41.75
N LEU A 496 12.29 40.29 40.81
CA LEU A 496 13.54 40.97 41.13
C LEU A 496 13.32 42.30 41.85
N LYS A 497 12.27 43.08 41.49
CA LYS A 497 11.89 44.29 42.22
C LYS A 497 11.49 43.98 43.66
N GLU A 498 10.77 42.88 43.88
CA GLU A 498 10.46 42.39 45.23
C GLU A 498 11.75 42.02 45.99
N ALA A 499 12.68 41.31 45.33
CA ALA A 499 13.99 40.95 45.90
C ALA A 499 14.91 42.15 46.19
N MET A 500 14.71 43.32 45.60
CA MET A 500 15.43 44.54 46.00
C MET A 500 15.07 45.02 47.42
N LEU A 501 13.94 44.57 47.96
CA LEU A 501 13.50 44.88 49.31
C LEU A 501 13.91 43.80 50.32
N ASP A 502 14.78 42.86 49.90
CA ASP A 502 15.21 41.74 50.74
C ASP A 502 15.96 42.21 51.99
N ARG A 503 15.83 41.45 53.08
CA ARG A 503 16.56 41.69 54.33
C ARG A 503 18.07 41.53 54.14
N ASN A 504 18.50 40.61 53.26
CA ASN A 504 19.90 40.31 53.02
C ASN A 504 20.49 41.22 51.93
N VAL A 505 21.63 41.83 52.23
CA VAL A 505 22.32 42.78 51.34
C VAL A 505 22.68 42.14 49.99
N ARG A 506 23.20 40.90 49.97
CA ARG A 506 23.62 40.23 48.73
C ARG A 506 22.47 39.95 47.79
N VAL A 507 21.30 39.62 48.34
CA VAL A 507 20.09 39.41 47.52
C VAL A 507 19.68 40.71 46.85
N ARG A 508 19.71 41.84 47.57
CA ARG A 508 19.41 43.16 47.01
C ARG A 508 20.40 43.57 45.92
N GLU A 509 21.69 43.41 46.18
CA GLU A 509 22.76 43.73 45.22
C GLU A 509 22.62 42.93 43.92
N ASN A 510 22.46 41.60 44.02
CA ASN A 510 22.26 40.73 42.86
C ASN A 510 20.97 41.06 42.11
N ALA A 511 19.87 41.37 42.82
CA ALA A 511 18.61 41.76 42.20
C ALA A 511 18.72 43.08 41.43
N GLU A 512 19.41 44.07 42.01
CA GLU A 512 19.66 45.36 41.37
C GLU A 512 20.57 45.19 40.14
N GLU A 513 21.65 44.40 40.24
CA GLU A 513 22.54 44.11 39.12
C GLU A 513 21.82 43.37 37.98
N SER A 514 21.00 42.37 38.30
CA SER A 514 20.18 41.66 37.33
C SER A 514 19.19 42.58 36.62
N LEU A 515 18.51 43.48 37.36
CA LEU A 515 17.61 44.48 36.77
C LEU A 515 18.35 45.48 35.88
N ARG A 516 19.53 45.96 36.30
CA ARG A 516 20.39 46.82 35.46
C ARG A 516 20.79 46.10 34.16
N THR A 517 21.14 44.81 34.25
CA THR A 517 21.48 43.98 33.08
C THR A 517 20.29 43.89 32.12
N ILE A 518 19.11 43.51 32.63
CA ILE A 518 17.87 43.41 31.84
C ILE A 518 17.49 44.75 31.17
N ALA A 519 17.66 45.87 31.88
CA ALA A 519 17.41 47.20 31.35
C ALA A 519 18.42 47.61 30.26
N GLY A 520 19.70 47.26 30.47
CA GLY A 520 20.78 47.49 29.51
C GLY A 520 20.61 46.70 28.19
N THR A 521 20.07 45.47 28.24
CA THR A 521 19.75 44.69 27.03
C THR A 521 18.56 45.27 26.26
N LYS A 522 17.53 45.77 26.94
CA LYS A 522 16.39 46.44 26.28
C LYS A 522 16.78 47.71 25.55
N SER A 523 17.80 48.43 26.02
CA SER A 523 18.30 49.67 25.40
C SER A 523 19.15 49.44 24.14
N LYS A 524 19.62 48.21 23.89
CA LYS A 524 20.45 47.86 22.71
C LYS A 524 19.67 47.37 21.49
N ILE A 525 18.35 47.28 21.55
CA ILE A 525 17.52 47.10 20.35
C ILE A 525 17.36 48.51 19.73
N PRO A 526 17.90 48.79 18.53
CA PRO A 526 17.68 50.10 17.92
C PRO A 526 16.17 50.28 17.71
N SER A 527 15.64 51.38 18.23
CA SER A 527 14.33 51.89 17.84
C SER A 527 14.31 52.01 16.32
N ILE A 528 13.61 51.10 15.65
CA ILE A 528 13.22 51.32 14.25
C ILE A 528 12.25 52.50 14.31
N ASP A 529 12.76 53.66 13.95
CA ASP A 529 11.96 54.85 13.71
C ASP A 529 10.90 54.48 12.66
N PRO A 530 9.59 54.65 12.94
CA PRO A 530 8.60 54.63 11.88
C PRO A 530 8.85 55.90 11.06
N SER A 531 9.42 55.74 9.86
CA SER A 531 9.53 56.80 8.87
C SER A 531 8.20 57.56 8.77
N PRO A 532 8.20 58.90 8.83
CA PRO A 532 6.97 59.65 8.65
C PRO A 532 6.51 59.49 7.20
N ALA A 533 5.20 59.33 7.05
CA ALA A 533 4.51 59.29 5.79
C ALA A 533 4.95 60.46 4.88
N ALA A 534 5.20 60.14 3.60
CA ALA A 534 5.26 61.13 2.53
C ALA A 534 4.36 60.63 1.39
N HIS A 535 3.32 61.45 1.17
CA HIS A 535 2.48 61.66 -0.02
C HIS A 535 2.48 60.69 -1.19
#